data_AF-A0A9E1YCP4-F1
#
_entry.id   AF-A0A9E1YCP4-F1
#
_cell.length_a   1.000
_cell.length_b   1.000
_cell.length_c   1.000
_cell.angle_alpha   90.00
_cell.angle_beta   90.00
_cell.angle_gamma   90.00
#
_symmetry.space_group_name_H-M   'P 1'
#
loop_
_entity.id
_entity.type
_entity.pdbx_description
1 polymer ?
#
loop_
_entity_poly.entity_id
_entity_poly.type
_entity_poly.pdbx_seq_one_letter_code
_entity_poly.pdbx_strand_id
1 'polypeptide(L)'
;MNDITIRNVQILDGLGGQARAGDVGIRDGRITEVGSAGPGKEEVDGKGQYLAPGFIDTHSHDDGAFFRHPGMEFKLAQGVTTVVAGNCGFSAVPIDPSVDPSRASGGILAGLEGSFTDLEGYFEAALDKNPGINNMMLVGHNTVRTLVMGMAKRAPNASELGTMKSHVSRALEQGACGFSTGLIYRPGRWSDTEEVIALASAANEFGALYTTHMRNEGDHLLEAVDEALRIGRESEVHLHISHHKSAGPANWGKVGDSLAKIDAALATGQPVTLDVYPYTAGSGRMIEYFNLDNISRALAEVIRIASCPAFREYEGRMLKDIAAEQQVDICDLTLTILTAPKGDRTICIQFIIDEQDIATNLAHKDMMVGSDGIPDLKGKPHPRLFGTFPRILAKYVREDGILSLPEAVRRMTSLSAQVFGIEGRGQIKEGYWADL
;
A
#
# COMPACT_ATOMS: atom_id res chain seq x y z
N MET A 1 -18.65 24.93 -24.21
CA MET A 1 -17.80 25.71 -23.28
C MET A 1 -17.40 24.78 -22.17
N ASN A 2 -16.12 24.78 -21.79
CA ASN A 2 -15.60 23.91 -20.73
C ASN A 2 -15.89 24.53 -19.36
N ASP A 3 -15.88 23.74 -18.29
CA ASP A 3 -15.92 24.29 -16.94
C ASP A 3 -14.55 24.86 -16.57
N ILE A 4 -13.49 24.08 -16.82
CA ILE A 4 -12.09 24.48 -16.63
C ILE A 4 -11.35 24.22 -17.94
N THR A 5 -10.48 25.14 -18.34
CA THR A 5 -9.46 24.88 -19.35
C THR A 5 -8.07 25.15 -18.76
N ILE A 6 -7.21 24.13 -18.78
CA ILE A 6 -5.80 24.23 -18.39
C ILE A 6 -4.99 24.58 -19.64
N ARG A 7 -4.30 25.72 -19.60
CA ARG A 7 -3.58 26.32 -20.73
C ARG A 7 -2.08 26.09 -20.63
N ASN A 8 -1.40 26.06 -21.77
CA ASN A 8 0.06 26.16 -21.87
C ASN A 8 0.82 25.10 -21.02
N VAL A 9 0.49 23.82 -21.16
CA VAL A 9 1.15 22.73 -20.41
C VAL A 9 1.97 21.82 -21.31
N GLN A 10 2.89 21.05 -20.69
CA GLN A 10 3.55 19.89 -21.29
C GLN A 10 2.80 18.62 -20.86
N ILE A 11 1.96 18.10 -21.73
CA ILE A 11 1.06 16.97 -21.46
C ILE A 11 1.85 15.66 -21.48
N LEU A 12 1.97 15.02 -20.32
CA LEU A 12 2.34 13.62 -20.16
C LEU A 12 1.05 12.83 -20.04
N ASP A 13 0.65 12.11 -21.08
CA ASP A 13 -0.68 11.47 -21.15
C ASP A 13 -0.83 10.23 -20.26
N GLY A 14 0.25 9.80 -19.59
CA GLY A 14 0.29 8.59 -18.77
C GLY A 14 0.69 7.33 -19.53
N LEU A 15 0.94 7.37 -20.85
CA LEU A 15 1.28 6.17 -21.64
C LEU A 15 2.78 5.88 -21.75
N GLY A 16 3.63 6.69 -21.13
CA GLY A 16 5.10 6.56 -21.19
C GLY A 16 5.73 7.22 -22.43
N GLY A 17 4.95 7.94 -23.23
CA GLY A 17 5.42 8.70 -24.39
C GLY A 17 6.02 10.07 -24.03
N GLN A 18 6.68 10.70 -24.99
CA GLN A 18 7.21 12.05 -24.81
C GLN A 18 6.11 13.06 -24.51
N ALA A 19 6.42 14.06 -23.68
CA ALA A 19 5.50 15.16 -23.39
C ALA A 19 5.24 15.99 -24.66
N ARG A 20 4.01 16.52 -24.78
CA ARG A 20 3.61 17.41 -25.87
C ARG A 20 3.03 18.71 -25.33
N ALA A 21 3.38 19.83 -25.95
CA ALA A 21 2.77 21.12 -25.61
C ALA A 21 1.27 21.11 -25.97
N GLY A 22 0.43 21.70 -25.13
CA GLY A 22 -0.98 21.90 -25.44
C GLY A 22 -1.82 22.36 -24.27
N ASP A 23 -3.14 22.26 -24.46
CA ASP A 23 -4.16 22.60 -23.48
C ASP A 23 -5.05 21.39 -23.17
N VAL A 24 -5.74 21.41 -22.03
CA VAL A 24 -6.73 20.38 -21.65
C VAL A 24 -8.03 21.04 -21.22
N GLY A 25 -9.13 20.63 -21.85
CA GLY A 25 -10.49 21.09 -21.53
C GLY A 25 -11.21 20.08 -20.64
N ILE A 26 -11.89 20.57 -19.61
CA ILE A 26 -12.62 19.76 -18.62
C ILE A 26 -14.08 20.21 -18.56
N ARG A 27 -15.02 19.27 -18.57
CA ARG A 27 -16.45 19.53 -18.38
C ARG A 27 -17.08 18.39 -17.57
N ASP A 28 -17.90 18.74 -16.59
CA ASP A 28 -18.62 17.78 -15.72
C ASP A 28 -17.69 16.70 -15.12
N GLY A 29 -16.49 17.12 -14.68
CA GLY A 29 -15.47 16.24 -14.10
C GLY A 29 -14.75 15.32 -15.11
N ARG A 30 -14.99 15.48 -16.41
CA ARG A 30 -14.38 14.67 -17.48
C ARG A 30 -13.49 15.52 -18.38
N ILE A 31 -12.44 14.90 -18.89
CA ILE A 31 -11.59 15.46 -19.93
C ILE A 31 -12.38 15.43 -21.25
N THR A 32 -12.54 16.57 -21.92
CA THR A 32 -13.29 16.66 -23.18
C THR A 32 -12.45 17.00 -24.38
N GLU A 33 -11.29 17.63 -24.18
CA GLU A 33 -10.41 18.11 -25.25
C GLU A 33 -8.95 18.00 -24.78
N VAL A 34 -8.04 17.50 -25.64
CA VAL A 34 -6.61 17.36 -25.33
C VAL A 34 -5.75 17.92 -26.47
N GLY A 35 -4.76 18.74 -26.13
CA GLY A 35 -3.82 19.36 -27.07
C GLY A 35 -4.26 20.76 -27.51
N SER A 36 -5.52 20.92 -27.92
CA SER A 36 -6.13 22.23 -28.21
C SER A 36 -7.55 22.26 -27.63
N ALA A 37 -7.78 23.16 -26.68
CA ALA A 37 -9.05 23.24 -25.95
C ALA A 37 -9.73 24.59 -26.17
N GLY A 38 -11.07 24.57 -26.24
CA GLY A 38 -11.88 25.78 -26.22
C GLY A 38 -11.81 26.53 -24.88
N PRO A 39 -12.38 27.74 -24.79
CA PRO A 39 -12.43 28.49 -23.53
C PRO A 39 -13.25 27.75 -22.46
N GLY A 40 -12.75 27.80 -21.23
CA GLY A 40 -13.42 27.36 -20.01
C GLY A 40 -14.11 28.52 -19.28
N LYS A 41 -15.03 28.21 -18.36
CA LYS A 41 -15.56 29.21 -17.42
C LYS A 41 -14.44 29.71 -16.50
N GLU A 42 -13.54 28.80 -16.14
CA GLU A 42 -12.27 29.08 -15.47
C GLU A 42 -11.10 28.71 -16.40
N GLU A 43 -10.07 29.56 -16.45
CA GLU A 43 -8.84 29.30 -17.18
C GLU A 43 -7.64 29.29 -16.23
N VAL A 44 -6.88 28.20 -16.26
CA VAL A 44 -5.69 28.01 -15.44
C VAL A 44 -4.47 28.00 -16.36
N ASP A 45 -3.58 28.99 -16.23
CA ASP A 45 -2.31 28.99 -16.96
C ASP A 45 -1.28 28.08 -16.29
N GLY A 46 -0.93 26.99 -16.98
CA GLY A 46 0.05 26.00 -16.55
C GLY A 46 1.50 26.44 -16.72
N LYS A 47 1.78 27.60 -17.34
CA LYS A 47 3.13 28.21 -17.40
C LYS A 47 4.23 27.30 -17.95
N GLY A 48 3.89 26.41 -18.88
CA GLY A 48 4.80 25.42 -19.46
C GLY A 48 5.17 24.27 -18.53
N GLN A 49 4.51 24.12 -17.37
CA GLN A 49 4.72 22.99 -16.48
C GLN A 49 4.14 21.69 -17.06
N TYR A 50 4.55 20.56 -16.49
CA TYR A 50 3.98 19.27 -16.85
C TYR A 50 2.56 19.13 -16.30
N LEU A 51 1.66 18.61 -17.13
CA LEU A 51 0.35 18.11 -16.73
C LEU A 51 0.36 16.59 -16.91
N ALA A 52 0.00 15.85 -15.88
CA ALA A 52 -0.04 14.39 -15.87
C ALA A 52 -1.40 13.92 -15.33
N PRO A 53 -1.79 12.64 -15.51
CA PRO A 53 -2.88 12.11 -14.72
C PRO A 53 -2.49 12.14 -13.24
N GLY A 54 -3.47 12.35 -12.37
CA GLY A 54 -3.28 12.25 -10.93
C GLY A 54 -2.73 10.87 -10.55
N PHE A 55 -1.79 10.85 -9.61
CA PHE A 55 -1.10 9.62 -9.23
C PHE A 55 -2.02 8.66 -8.49
N ILE A 56 -1.80 7.37 -8.71
CA ILE A 56 -2.52 6.27 -8.09
C ILE A 56 -1.55 5.60 -7.12
N ASP A 57 -1.91 5.64 -5.84
CA ASP A 57 -1.16 4.98 -4.78
C ASP A 57 -1.64 3.55 -4.62
N THR A 58 -0.89 2.62 -5.22
CA THR A 58 -1.20 1.19 -5.26
C THR A 58 -1.11 0.49 -3.90
N HIS A 59 -0.45 1.13 -2.93
CA HIS A 59 -0.22 0.53 -1.63
C HIS A 59 -0.46 1.53 -0.50
N SER A 60 -1.68 1.56 0.04
CA SER A 60 -2.01 2.40 1.18
C SER A 60 -2.64 1.63 2.34
N HIS A 61 -2.54 2.25 3.52
CA HIS A 61 -3.25 1.87 4.75
C HIS A 61 -4.19 3.00 5.19
N ASP A 62 -4.86 3.62 4.21
CA ASP A 62 -5.70 4.81 4.38
C ASP A 62 -7.15 4.51 4.79
N ASP A 63 -7.50 3.25 5.03
CA ASP A 63 -8.87 2.80 5.36
C ASP A 63 -9.55 3.68 6.43
N GLY A 64 -8.86 3.97 7.53
CA GLY A 64 -9.38 4.86 8.56
C GLY A 64 -9.18 6.36 8.27
N ALA A 65 -8.25 6.71 7.37
CA ALA A 65 -7.89 8.09 7.10
C ALA A 65 -9.04 8.88 6.50
N PHE A 66 -9.91 8.24 5.70
CA PHE A 66 -11.11 8.86 5.15
C PHE A 66 -12.08 9.39 6.21
N PHE A 67 -12.05 8.85 7.44
CA PHE A 67 -12.86 9.36 8.55
C PHE A 67 -12.15 10.43 9.37
N ARG A 68 -10.84 10.26 9.62
CA ARG A 68 -10.05 11.19 10.45
C ARG A 68 -9.60 12.44 9.71
N HIS A 69 -9.31 12.29 8.43
CA HIS A 69 -8.66 13.25 7.56
C HIS A 69 -9.33 13.22 6.16
N PRO A 70 -10.65 13.47 6.07
CA PRO A 70 -11.39 13.32 4.82
C PRO A 70 -10.83 14.15 3.66
N GLY A 71 -10.19 15.30 3.94
CA GLY A 71 -9.52 16.11 2.93
C GLY A 71 -8.30 15.44 2.27
N MET A 72 -7.72 14.40 2.89
CA MET A 72 -6.59 13.62 2.36
C MET A 72 -5.42 14.48 1.86
N GLU A 73 -5.16 15.63 2.52
CA GLU A 73 -4.21 16.64 2.03
C GLU A 73 -2.78 16.09 1.95
N PHE A 74 -2.43 15.13 2.80
CA PHE A 74 -1.13 14.47 2.79
C PHE A 74 -0.90 13.62 1.52
N LYS A 75 -1.97 13.15 0.87
CA LYS A 75 -1.93 12.46 -0.43
C LYS A 75 -1.98 13.47 -1.58
N LEU A 76 -2.90 14.42 -1.52
CA LEU A 76 -3.04 15.47 -2.55
C LEU A 76 -1.76 16.30 -2.71
N ALA A 77 -1.06 16.62 -1.61
CA ALA A 77 0.21 17.35 -1.65
C ALA A 77 1.33 16.62 -2.43
N GLN A 78 1.16 15.32 -2.70
CA GLN A 78 2.07 14.50 -3.50
C GLN A 78 1.62 14.35 -4.96
N GLY A 79 0.41 14.84 -5.31
CA GLY A 79 -0.24 14.59 -6.59
C GLY A 79 -1.08 13.31 -6.64
N VAL A 80 -1.32 12.65 -5.50
CA VAL A 80 -2.15 11.44 -5.44
C VAL A 80 -3.63 11.80 -5.46
N THR A 81 -4.38 11.19 -6.38
CA THR A 81 -5.83 11.38 -6.55
C THR A 81 -6.64 10.10 -6.32
N THR A 82 -5.97 8.95 -6.28
CA THR A 82 -6.60 7.65 -6.02
C THR A 82 -5.68 6.81 -5.14
N VAL A 83 -6.26 6.11 -4.17
CA VAL A 83 -5.54 5.14 -3.34
C VAL A 83 -6.17 3.76 -3.47
N VAL A 84 -5.34 2.73 -3.34
CA VAL A 84 -5.77 1.35 -3.11
C VAL A 84 -5.48 1.00 -1.64
N ALA A 85 -6.54 0.87 -0.86
CA ALA A 85 -6.52 0.53 0.56
C ALA A 85 -6.82 -0.96 0.79
N GLY A 86 -6.81 -1.42 2.04
CA GLY A 86 -7.05 -2.83 2.36
C GLY A 86 -5.85 -3.76 2.14
N ASN A 87 -4.63 -3.21 2.14
CA ASN A 87 -3.40 -3.94 1.85
C ASN A 87 -2.88 -4.79 3.04
N CYS A 88 -1.90 -5.67 2.75
CA CYS A 88 -1.18 -6.48 3.75
C CYS A 88 -2.10 -7.36 4.63
N GLY A 89 -3.25 -7.80 4.09
CA GLY A 89 -4.22 -8.61 4.81
C GLY A 89 -5.10 -7.83 5.79
N PHE A 90 -4.95 -6.51 5.90
CA PHE A 90 -5.75 -5.69 6.80
C PHE A 90 -6.63 -4.75 5.98
N SER A 91 -7.90 -4.66 6.34
CA SER A 91 -8.93 -3.86 5.65
C SER A 91 -9.97 -3.36 6.65
N ALA A 92 -10.68 -2.27 6.32
CA ALA A 92 -11.79 -1.78 7.15
C ALA A 92 -12.92 -2.81 7.33
N VAL A 93 -13.08 -3.72 6.37
CA VAL A 93 -14.17 -4.68 6.27
C VAL A 93 -13.64 -6.07 5.90
N PRO A 94 -14.30 -7.16 6.31
CA PRO A 94 -15.51 -7.19 7.13
C PRO A 94 -15.22 -6.89 8.61
N ILE A 95 -16.21 -6.38 9.32
CA ILE A 95 -16.10 -6.10 10.75
C ILE A 95 -17.39 -6.48 11.49
N ASP A 96 -17.24 -7.00 12.71
CA ASP A 96 -18.32 -7.12 13.68
C ASP A 96 -18.39 -5.82 14.50
N PRO A 97 -19.48 -5.02 14.41
CA PRO A 97 -19.60 -3.74 15.10
C PRO A 97 -19.60 -3.87 16.64
N SER A 98 -19.78 -5.08 17.18
CA SER A 98 -19.73 -5.35 18.61
C SER A 98 -18.31 -5.48 19.17
N VAL A 99 -17.29 -5.54 18.30
CA VAL A 99 -15.87 -5.65 18.71
C VAL A 99 -15.07 -4.43 18.26
N ASP A 100 -13.96 -4.15 18.96
CA ASP A 100 -13.03 -3.07 18.58
C ASP A 100 -12.49 -3.30 17.15
N PRO A 101 -12.75 -2.39 16.18
CA PRO A 101 -12.26 -2.48 14.80
C PRO A 101 -10.76 -2.66 14.69
N SER A 102 -10.02 -2.06 15.64
CA SER A 102 -8.58 -2.09 15.65
C SER A 102 -8.00 -3.45 16.04
N ARG A 103 -8.84 -4.41 16.47
CA ARG A 103 -8.41 -5.75 16.89
C ARG A 103 -7.72 -6.54 15.77
N ALA A 104 -8.22 -6.44 14.54
CA ALA A 104 -7.63 -7.17 13.40
C ALA A 104 -6.28 -6.58 12.99
N SER A 105 -6.18 -5.27 12.83
CA SER A 105 -4.97 -4.58 12.36
C SER A 105 -4.02 -4.17 13.49
N GLY A 106 -4.39 -4.40 14.74
CA GLY A 106 -3.68 -3.90 15.92
C GLY A 106 -3.49 -2.38 15.97
N GLY A 107 -4.44 -1.62 15.41
CA GLY A 107 -4.37 -0.16 15.35
C GLY A 107 -3.74 0.46 14.09
N ILE A 108 -3.21 -0.33 13.14
CA ILE A 108 -2.76 0.23 11.84
C ILE A 108 -3.92 0.95 11.12
N LEU A 109 -5.11 0.34 11.12
CA LEU A 109 -6.35 0.91 10.60
C LEU A 109 -7.16 1.59 11.71
N ALA A 110 -6.51 2.20 12.71
CA ALA A 110 -7.22 2.95 13.75
C ALA A 110 -8.16 3.98 13.14
N GLY A 111 -9.15 4.47 13.89
CA GLY A 111 -10.00 5.60 13.50
C GLY A 111 -11.08 5.30 12.46
N LEU A 112 -11.46 4.03 12.29
CA LEU A 112 -12.73 3.68 11.65
C LEU A 112 -13.88 4.18 12.53
N GLU A 113 -14.79 4.96 11.95
CA GLU A 113 -15.99 5.48 12.61
C GLU A 113 -17.22 4.99 11.86
N GLY A 114 -18.13 4.27 12.55
CA GLY A 114 -19.36 3.77 11.95
C GLY A 114 -19.76 2.40 12.49
N SER A 115 -20.93 1.93 12.05
CA SER A 115 -21.46 0.59 12.37
C SER A 115 -21.60 -0.28 11.11
N PHE A 116 -20.85 0.04 10.05
CA PHE A 116 -20.83 -0.76 8.83
C PHE A 116 -20.20 -2.13 9.09
N THR A 117 -20.61 -3.14 8.33
CA THR A 117 -20.11 -4.51 8.46
C THR A 117 -19.38 -4.99 7.20
N ASP A 118 -19.60 -4.31 6.09
CA ASP A 118 -19.22 -4.71 4.75
C ASP A 118 -18.88 -3.48 3.89
N LEU A 119 -18.47 -3.73 2.64
CA LEU A 119 -17.81 -2.72 1.81
C LEU A 119 -18.76 -1.60 1.37
N GLU A 120 -20.01 -1.95 1.07
CA GLU A 120 -21.06 -0.99 0.71
C GLU A 120 -21.27 0.02 1.85
N GLY A 121 -21.51 -0.47 3.08
CA GLY A 121 -21.69 0.40 4.24
C GLY A 121 -20.44 1.23 4.58
N TYR A 122 -19.23 0.70 4.33
CA TYR A 122 -17.99 1.47 4.48
C TYR A 122 -17.97 2.66 3.51
N PHE A 123 -18.28 2.43 2.23
CA PHE A 123 -18.25 3.49 1.22
C PHE A 123 -19.35 4.52 1.43
N GLU A 124 -20.55 4.12 1.84
CA GLU A 124 -21.61 5.06 2.27
C GLU A 124 -21.09 5.97 3.39
N ALA A 125 -20.53 5.38 4.46
CA ALA A 125 -20.04 6.13 5.60
C ALA A 125 -18.83 7.03 5.25
N ALA A 126 -17.95 6.59 4.35
CA ALA A 126 -16.81 7.38 3.89
C ALA A 126 -17.24 8.53 2.98
N LEU A 127 -18.19 8.30 2.06
CA LEU A 127 -18.73 9.33 1.17
C LEU A 127 -19.46 10.44 1.94
N ASP A 128 -20.12 10.10 3.05
CA ASP A 128 -20.72 11.09 3.97
C ASP A 128 -19.70 12.06 4.58
N LYS A 129 -18.41 11.70 4.58
CA LYS A 129 -17.32 12.58 5.03
C LYS A 129 -16.79 13.49 3.92
N ASN A 130 -17.29 13.37 2.69
CA ASN A 130 -16.86 14.12 1.50
C ASN A 130 -15.34 14.00 1.24
N PRO A 131 -14.87 12.81 0.84
CA PRO A 131 -13.45 12.52 0.70
C PRO A 131 -12.80 13.33 -0.43
N GLY A 132 -11.58 13.81 -0.21
CA GLY A 132 -10.85 14.65 -1.16
C GLY A 132 -10.21 13.90 -2.34
N ILE A 133 -10.17 12.56 -2.28
CA ILE A 133 -9.60 11.69 -3.31
C ILE A 133 -10.46 10.43 -3.50
N ASN A 134 -10.21 9.70 -4.59
CA ASN A 134 -10.85 8.42 -4.87
C ASN A 134 -10.24 7.30 -4.00
N ASN A 135 -11.05 6.28 -3.73
CA ASN A 135 -10.64 5.11 -2.95
C ASN A 135 -11.12 3.82 -3.62
N MET A 136 -10.23 2.84 -3.73
CA MET A 136 -10.56 1.45 -4.03
C MET A 136 -10.00 0.56 -2.92
N MET A 137 -10.65 -0.57 -2.67
CA MET A 137 -10.30 -1.41 -1.54
C MET A 137 -10.13 -2.87 -1.92
N LEU A 138 -9.13 -3.48 -1.29
CA LEU A 138 -8.95 -4.91 -1.19
C LEU A 138 -9.65 -5.43 0.08
N VAL A 139 -10.08 -6.69 0.05
CA VAL A 139 -10.52 -7.40 1.27
C VAL A 139 -9.33 -8.14 1.90
N GLY A 140 -9.07 -7.85 3.17
CA GLY A 140 -7.91 -8.34 3.90
C GLY A 140 -8.12 -9.72 4.52
N HIS A 141 -7.25 -10.66 4.18
CA HIS A 141 -7.18 -12.00 4.77
C HIS A 141 -7.10 -11.99 6.30
N ASN A 142 -6.20 -11.20 6.89
CA ASN A 142 -6.01 -11.15 8.33
C ASN A 142 -7.25 -10.56 9.03
N THR A 143 -7.95 -9.62 8.39
CA THR A 143 -9.27 -9.14 8.83
C THR A 143 -10.29 -10.28 8.89
N VAL A 144 -10.49 -10.97 7.76
CA VAL A 144 -11.46 -12.07 7.61
C VAL A 144 -11.15 -13.19 8.60
N ARG A 145 -9.88 -13.60 8.68
CA ARG A 145 -9.44 -14.68 9.58
C ARG A 145 -9.61 -14.30 11.05
N THR A 146 -9.37 -13.05 11.43
CA THR A 146 -9.60 -12.57 12.80
C THR A 146 -11.09 -12.59 13.14
N LEU A 147 -11.97 -12.23 12.20
CA LEU A 147 -13.41 -12.26 12.40
C LEU A 147 -13.91 -13.70 12.63
N VAL A 148 -13.46 -14.65 11.81
CA VAL A 148 -13.95 -16.04 11.85
C VAL A 148 -13.28 -16.88 12.95
N MET A 149 -11.98 -16.71 13.15
CA MET A 149 -11.16 -17.60 13.99
C MET A 149 -10.44 -16.89 15.13
N GLY A 150 -10.51 -15.56 15.21
CA GLY A 150 -9.68 -14.78 16.13
C GLY A 150 -8.18 -15.01 15.91
N MET A 151 -7.44 -15.20 17.00
CA MET A 151 -5.99 -15.43 16.99
C MET A 151 -5.62 -16.92 17.03
N ALA A 152 -6.47 -17.79 16.48
CA ALA A 152 -6.21 -19.22 16.50
C ALA A 152 -4.96 -19.58 15.66
N LYS A 153 -3.98 -20.22 16.31
CA LYS A 153 -2.76 -20.75 15.69
C LYS A 153 -2.97 -22.19 15.19
N ARG A 154 -3.86 -22.35 14.21
CA ARG A 154 -4.18 -23.61 13.52
C ARG A 154 -4.83 -23.32 12.18
N ALA A 155 -4.84 -24.29 11.27
CA ALA A 155 -5.64 -24.23 10.06
C ALA A 155 -7.15 -24.13 10.36
N PRO A 156 -7.94 -23.48 9.49
CA PRO A 156 -9.39 -23.50 9.55
C PRO A 156 -9.93 -24.90 9.31
N ASN A 157 -11.01 -25.26 9.98
CA ASN A 157 -11.82 -26.39 9.55
C ASN A 157 -12.66 -26.02 8.31
N ALA A 158 -13.31 -27.00 7.69
CA ALA A 158 -14.10 -26.79 6.47
C ALA A 158 -15.21 -25.72 6.62
N SER A 159 -15.86 -25.64 7.78
CA SER A 159 -16.89 -24.65 8.04
C SER A 159 -16.29 -23.24 8.16
N GLU A 160 -15.18 -23.11 8.89
CA GLU A 160 -14.48 -21.82 9.04
C GLU A 160 -13.96 -21.32 7.68
N LEU A 161 -13.33 -22.19 6.89
CA LEU A 161 -12.87 -21.85 5.55
C LEU A 161 -14.03 -21.46 4.63
N GLY A 162 -15.16 -22.15 4.72
CA GLY A 162 -16.39 -21.79 4.00
C GLY A 162 -16.86 -20.38 4.35
N THR A 163 -16.93 -20.04 5.64
CA THR A 163 -17.29 -18.69 6.10
C THR A 163 -16.30 -17.63 5.63
N MET A 164 -14.99 -17.90 5.69
CA MET A 164 -13.97 -16.98 5.19
C MET A 164 -14.13 -16.72 3.69
N LYS A 165 -14.37 -17.75 2.88
CA LYS A 165 -14.68 -17.60 1.45
C LYS A 165 -15.91 -16.72 1.23
N SER A 166 -16.99 -16.93 1.97
CA SER A 166 -18.20 -16.11 1.85
C SER A 166 -17.95 -14.62 2.14
N HIS A 167 -17.09 -14.28 3.11
CA HIS A 167 -16.72 -12.89 3.36
C HIS A 167 -15.89 -12.28 2.22
N VAL A 168 -14.95 -13.04 1.65
CA VAL A 168 -14.15 -12.59 0.51
C VAL A 168 -15.05 -12.37 -0.71
N SER A 169 -15.87 -13.37 -1.07
CA SER A 169 -16.81 -13.28 -2.20
C SER A 169 -17.78 -12.10 -2.04
N ARG A 170 -18.37 -11.89 -0.85
CA ARG A 170 -19.26 -10.75 -0.61
C ARG A 170 -18.58 -9.41 -0.86
N ALA A 171 -17.34 -9.23 -0.40
CA ALA A 171 -16.61 -7.98 -0.63
C ALA A 171 -16.34 -7.75 -2.13
N LEU A 172 -16.04 -8.81 -2.88
CA LEU A 172 -15.83 -8.74 -4.34
C LEU A 172 -17.14 -8.47 -5.10
N GLU A 173 -18.26 -9.08 -4.69
CA GLU A 173 -19.60 -8.76 -5.19
C GLU A 173 -19.96 -7.28 -4.99
N GLN A 174 -19.46 -6.67 -3.91
CA GLN A 174 -19.63 -5.24 -3.59
C GLN A 174 -18.59 -4.33 -4.25
N GLY A 175 -17.69 -4.88 -5.09
CA GLY A 175 -16.74 -4.09 -5.88
C GLY A 175 -15.35 -3.93 -5.27
N ALA A 176 -14.94 -4.77 -4.29
CA ALA A 176 -13.53 -4.85 -3.91
C ALA A 176 -12.67 -5.21 -5.13
N CYS A 177 -11.52 -4.56 -5.30
CA CYS A 177 -10.64 -4.80 -6.46
C CYS A 177 -9.75 -6.04 -6.31
N GLY A 178 -9.79 -6.71 -5.16
CA GLY A 178 -8.92 -7.84 -4.87
C GLY A 178 -8.97 -8.31 -3.43
N PHE A 179 -8.15 -9.31 -3.18
CA PHE A 179 -7.93 -9.95 -1.89
C PHE A 179 -6.46 -9.76 -1.50
N SER A 180 -6.20 -9.38 -0.24
CA SER A 180 -4.84 -9.14 0.24
C SER A 180 -4.45 -10.10 1.37
N THR A 181 -3.15 -10.43 1.49
CA THR A 181 -2.62 -11.16 2.65
C THR A 181 -1.45 -10.44 3.32
N GLY A 182 -1.35 -10.63 4.64
CA GLY A 182 -0.20 -10.24 5.45
C GLY A 182 0.40 -11.45 6.13
N LEU A 183 1.16 -12.26 5.38
CA LEU A 183 1.65 -13.55 5.84
C LEU A 183 2.83 -13.41 6.82
N ILE A 184 3.47 -12.25 6.89
CA ILE A 184 4.44 -11.96 7.95
C ILE A 184 3.75 -11.68 9.30
N TYR A 185 2.49 -11.22 9.29
CA TYR A 185 1.79 -10.71 10.48
C TYR A 185 0.84 -11.74 11.07
N ARG A 186 0.52 -11.61 12.36
CA ARG A 186 -0.56 -12.41 12.95
C ARG A 186 -1.94 -11.85 12.56
N PRO A 187 -2.97 -12.71 12.41
CA PRO A 187 -2.89 -14.17 12.47
C PRO A 187 -2.40 -14.84 11.16
N GLY A 188 -2.23 -14.07 10.07
CA GLY A 188 -1.86 -14.57 8.73
C GLY A 188 -0.64 -15.49 8.68
N ARG A 189 0.37 -15.22 9.51
CA ARG A 189 1.60 -16.02 9.66
C ARG A 189 1.36 -17.49 9.97
N TRP A 190 0.23 -17.83 10.57
CA TRP A 190 -0.11 -19.21 10.95
C TRP A 190 -0.94 -19.95 9.90
N SER A 191 -1.23 -19.30 8.78
CA SER A 191 -2.01 -19.88 7.69
C SER A 191 -1.11 -20.73 6.82
N ASP A 192 -1.60 -21.91 6.47
CA ASP A 192 -0.97 -22.77 5.47
C ASP A 192 -1.16 -22.19 4.07
N THR A 193 -0.25 -22.47 3.14
CA THR A 193 -0.37 -22.02 1.75
C THR A 193 -1.71 -22.47 1.12
N GLU A 194 -2.19 -23.66 1.49
CA GLU A 194 -3.47 -24.21 0.99
C GLU A 194 -4.69 -23.39 1.42
N GLU A 195 -4.68 -22.80 2.62
CA GLU A 195 -5.73 -21.86 3.08
C GLU A 195 -5.78 -20.65 2.15
N VAL A 196 -4.62 -20.10 1.80
CA VAL A 196 -4.50 -18.92 0.94
C VAL A 196 -4.89 -19.24 -0.49
N ILE A 197 -4.44 -20.38 -1.05
CA ILE A 197 -4.85 -20.85 -2.38
C ILE A 197 -6.38 -20.94 -2.45
N ALA A 198 -7.01 -21.57 -1.45
CA ALA A 198 -8.46 -21.74 -1.45
C ALA A 198 -9.24 -20.41 -1.44
N LEU A 199 -8.73 -19.37 -0.77
CA LEU A 199 -9.32 -18.04 -0.75
C LEU A 199 -9.02 -17.26 -2.03
N ALA A 200 -7.79 -17.34 -2.54
CA ALA A 200 -7.38 -16.70 -3.79
C ALA A 200 -8.15 -17.27 -4.99
N SER A 201 -8.42 -18.59 -5.03
CA SER A 201 -9.27 -19.20 -6.05
C SER A 201 -10.69 -18.66 -6.01
N ALA A 202 -11.25 -18.43 -4.82
CA ALA A 202 -12.57 -17.81 -4.69
C ALA A 202 -12.57 -16.35 -5.19
N ALA A 203 -11.44 -15.64 -5.05
CA ALA A 203 -11.30 -14.29 -5.60
C ALA A 203 -11.15 -14.27 -7.13
N ASN A 204 -10.51 -15.30 -7.71
CA ASN A 204 -10.34 -15.42 -9.15
C ASN A 204 -11.67 -15.56 -9.91
N GLU A 205 -12.72 -16.12 -9.30
CA GLU A 205 -14.06 -16.21 -9.89
C GLU A 205 -14.64 -14.83 -10.26
N PHE A 206 -14.13 -13.76 -9.66
CA PHE A 206 -14.51 -12.36 -9.92
C PHE A 206 -13.50 -11.61 -10.79
N GLY A 207 -12.43 -12.28 -11.27
CA GLY A 207 -11.31 -11.63 -11.97
C GLY A 207 -10.50 -10.69 -11.08
N ALA A 208 -10.52 -10.89 -9.76
CA ALA A 208 -9.92 -10.00 -8.79
C ALA A 208 -8.39 -10.21 -8.65
N LEU A 209 -7.68 -9.24 -8.08
CA LEU A 209 -6.26 -9.37 -7.76
C LEU A 209 -6.03 -10.18 -6.48
N TYR A 210 -4.88 -10.84 -6.39
CA TYR A 210 -4.30 -11.30 -5.11
C TYR A 210 -3.06 -10.46 -4.79
N THR A 211 -3.15 -9.62 -3.76
CA THR A 211 -2.00 -8.82 -3.28
C THR A 211 -1.38 -9.44 -2.02
N THR A 212 -0.06 -9.37 -1.88
CA THR A 212 0.60 -10.01 -0.74
C THR A 212 1.76 -9.22 -0.17
N HIS A 213 1.67 -8.98 1.15
CA HIS A 213 2.84 -8.86 1.99
C HIS A 213 3.29 -10.28 2.32
N MET A 214 4.37 -10.68 1.67
CA MET A 214 4.91 -12.04 1.68
C MET A 214 5.28 -12.51 3.10
N ARG A 215 5.38 -13.83 3.27
CA ARG A 215 5.64 -14.44 4.58
C ARG A 215 6.97 -14.02 5.20
N ASN A 216 7.95 -13.70 4.36
CA ASN A 216 9.27 -13.26 4.76
C ASN A 216 9.85 -12.32 3.70
N GLU A 217 10.58 -11.29 4.15
CA GLU A 217 11.25 -10.32 3.26
C GLU A 217 12.77 -10.28 3.50
N GLY A 218 13.30 -11.17 4.34
CA GLY A 218 14.72 -11.23 4.72
C GLY A 218 15.32 -12.59 4.39
N ASP A 219 15.68 -13.36 5.41
CA ASP A 219 16.45 -14.61 5.26
C ASP A 219 15.78 -15.60 4.30
N HIS A 220 14.45 -15.66 4.32
CA HIS A 220 13.62 -16.55 3.50
C HIS A 220 12.83 -15.81 2.42
N LEU A 221 13.34 -14.69 1.91
CA LEU A 221 12.70 -13.90 0.85
C LEU A 221 12.39 -14.76 -0.39
N LEU A 222 13.35 -15.57 -0.84
CA LEU A 222 13.22 -16.34 -2.07
C LEU A 222 12.14 -17.43 -1.96
N GLU A 223 12.06 -18.09 -0.81
CA GLU A 223 11.02 -19.07 -0.49
C GLU A 223 9.64 -18.43 -0.38
N ALA A 224 9.57 -17.21 0.16
CA ALA A 224 8.31 -16.46 0.25
C ALA A 224 7.82 -16.00 -1.14
N VAL A 225 8.74 -15.65 -2.04
CA VAL A 225 8.42 -15.38 -3.46
C VAL A 225 7.94 -16.65 -4.15
N ASP A 226 8.59 -17.80 -3.91
CA ASP A 226 8.14 -19.09 -4.45
C ASP A 226 6.73 -19.45 -3.95
N GLU A 227 6.43 -19.19 -2.67
CA GLU A 227 5.09 -19.35 -2.10
C GLU A 227 4.07 -18.45 -2.81
N ALA A 228 4.37 -17.16 -2.96
CA ALA A 228 3.48 -16.21 -3.62
C ALA A 228 3.20 -16.62 -5.08
N LEU A 229 4.24 -16.99 -5.82
CA LEU A 229 4.12 -17.48 -7.20
C LEU A 229 3.33 -18.79 -7.29
N ARG A 230 3.50 -19.69 -6.32
CA ARG A 230 2.71 -20.93 -6.21
C ARG A 230 1.23 -20.61 -6.02
N ILE A 231 0.90 -19.73 -5.07
CA ILE A 231 -0.48 -19.30 -4.82
C ILE A 231 -1.08 -18.73 -6.10
N GLY A 232 -0.41 -17.76 -6.74
CA GLY A 232 -0.89 -17.12 -7.96
C GLY A 232 -1.18 -18.13 -9.09
N ARG A 233 -0.30 -19.12 -9.27
CA ARG A 233 -0.45 -20.15 -10.31
C ARG A 233 -1.54 -21.17 -10.00
N GLU A 234 -1.61 -21.68 -8.76
CA GLU A 234 -2.61 -22.71 -8.39
C GLU A 234 -4.02 -22.14 -8.23
N SER A 235 -4.15 -20.83 -7.98
CA SER A 235 -5.45 -20.15 -7.95
C SER A 235 -5.82 -19.42 -9.24
N GLU A 236 -4.93 -19.42 -10.24
CA GLU A 236 -5.08 -18.75 -11.54
C GLU A 236 -5.36 -17.23 -11.45
N VAL A 237 -5.03 -16.63 -10.31
CA VAL A 237 -5.24 -15.21 -10.02
C VAL A 237 -4.06 -14.35 -10.46
N HIS A 238 -4.32 -13.10 -10.81
CA HIS A 238 -3.26 -12.10 -10.98
C HIS A 238 -2.60 -11.79 -9.63
N LEU A 239 -1.34 -12.18 -9.47
CA LEU A 239 -0.53 -11.91 -8.29
C LEU A 239 0.05 -10.49 -8.32
N HIS A 240 -0.05 -9.80 -7.19
CA HIS A 240 0.61 -8.53 -6.93
C HIS A 240 1.48 -8.63 -5.67
N ILE A 241 2.79 -8.53 -5.80
CA ILE A 241 3.72 -8.55 -4.66
C ILE A 241 3.90 -7.12 -4.15
N SER A 242 3.44 -6.88 -2.93
CA SER A 242 3.49 -5.58 -2.31
C SER A 242 4.90 -5.21 -1.86
N HIS A 243 5.21 -3.90 -1.94
CA HIS A 243 6.36 -3.22 -1.35
C HIS A 243 7.64 -4.07 -1.37
N HIS A 244 7.99 -4.57 -2.55
CA HIS A 244 9.04 -5.58 -2.73
C HIS A 244 10.38 -5.08 -2.20
N LYS A 245 11.05 -5.89 -1.37
CA LYS A 245 12.30 -5.49 -0.70
C LYS A 245 13.10 -6.71 -0.24
N SER A 246 14.36 -6.45 0.10
CA SER A 246 15.18 -7.35 0.90
C SER A 246 15.57 -6.68 2.23
N ALA A 247 15.24 -7.34 3.33
CA ALA A 247 15.29 -6.80 4.67
C ALA A 247 16.49 -7.35 5.46
N GLY A 248 17.34 -6.43 5.94
CA GLY A 248 18.49 -6.69 6.79
C GLY A 248 19.80 -6.84 5.99
N PRO A 249 20.94 -6.40 6.54
CA PRO A 249 22.22 -6.38 5.81
C PRO A 249 22.68 -7.72 5.24
N ALA A 250 22.33 -8.84 5.89
CA ALA A 250 22.65 -10.18 5.41
C ALA A 250 21.89 -10.57 4.12
N ASN A 251 20.84 -9.82 3.77
CA ASN A 251 19.93 -10.12 2.68
C ASN A 251 20.04 -9.11 1.53
N TRP A 252 20.73 -7.98 1.69
CA TRP A 252 20.88 -6.98 0.63
C TRP A 252 21.43 -7.59 -0.65
N GLY A 253 20.86 -7.19 -1.80
CA GLY A 253 21.14 -7.77 -3.11
C GLY A 253 20.20 -8.92 -3.51
N LYS A 254 19.53 -9.60 -2.55
CA LYS A 254 18.60 -10.70 -2.87
C LYS A 254 17.40 -10.25 -3.71
N VAL A 255 17.11 -8.95 -3.80
CA VAL A 255 16.05 -8.46 -4.70
C VAL A 255 16.33 -8.80 -6.18
N GLY A 256 17.61 -8.90 -6.59
CA GLY A 256 17.95 -9.33 -7.93
C GLY A 256 17.52 -10.77 -8.20
N ASP A 257 17.78 -11.67 -7.23
CA ASP A 257 17.41 -13.08 -7.32
C ASP A 257 15.89 -13.28 -7.26
N SER A 258 15.17 -12.50 -6.45
CA SER A 258 13.71 -12.57 -6.41
C SER A 258 13.08 -12.05 -7.70
N LEU A 259 13.56 -10.94 -8.27
CA LEU A 259 13.10 -10.42 -9.55
C LEU A 259 13.36 -11.41 -10.70
N ALA A 260 14.48 -12.14 -10.67
CA ALA A 260 14.73 -13.20 -11.64
C ALA A 260 13.66 -14.33 -11.59
N LYS A 261 13.13 -14.64 -10.40
CA LYS A 261 11.99 -15.58 -10.27
C LYS A 261 10.70 -15.00 -10.85
N ILE A 262 10.46 -13.69 -10.65
CA ILE A 262 9.32 -12.99 -11.25
C ILE A 262 9.42 -13.03 -12.78
N ASP A 263 10.58 -12.71 -13.35
CA ASP A 263 10.80 -12.73 -14.80
C ASP A 263 10.59 -14.13 -15.38
N ALA A 264 11.03 -15.18 -14.67
CA ALA A 264 10.76 -16.56 -15.06
C ALA A 264 9.26 -16.89 -15.05
N ALA A 265 8.51 -16.44 -14.04
CA ALA A 265 7.06 -16.62 -13.99
C ALA A 265 6.34 -15.88 -15.14
N LEU A 266 6.70 -14.61 -15.36
CA LEU A 266 6.19 -13.79 -16.48
C LEU A 266 6.46 -14.43 -17.83
N ALA A 267 7.65 -15.00 -18.04
CA ALA A 267 8.01 -15.70 -19.27
C ALA A 267 7.15 -16.94 -19.55
N THR A 268 6.55 -17.54 -18.52
CA THR A 268 5.58 -18.64 -18.67
C THR A 268 4.13 -18.17 -18.83
N GLY A 269 3.89 -16.85 -18.82
CA GLY A 269 2.57 -16.25 -18.95
C GLY A 269 1.82 -16.09 -17.63
N GLN A 270 2.44 -16.33 -16.48
CA GLN A 270 1.83 -16.07 -15.18
C GLN A 270 1.67 -14.56 -14.98
N PRO A 271 0.47 -14.03 -14.68
CA PRO A 271 0.26 -12.62 -14.41
C PRO A 271 0.82 -12.23 -13.03
N VAL A 272 1.91 -11.45 -13.03
CA VAL A 272 2.58 -10.98 -11.81
C VAL A 272 2.93 -9.50 -11.93
N THR A 273 2.64 -8.72 -10.90
CA THR A 273 3.04 -7.32 -10.78
C THR A 273 3.61 -7.04 -9.40
N LEU A 274 4.32 -5.91 -9.25
CA LEU A 274 4.97 -5.51 -7.99
C LEU A 274 4.84 -4.01 -7.77
N ASP A 275 4.87 -3.60 -6.51
CA ASP A 275 5.04 -2.20 -6.10
C ASP A 275 6.24 -2.01 -5.16
N VAL A 276 6.74 -0.78 -5.07
CA VAL A 276 7.82 -0.39 -4.14
C VAL A 276 7.63 1.05 -3.64
N TYR A 277 8.09 1.33 -2.41
CA TYR A 277 8.27 2.69 -1.90
C TYR A 277 9.76 3.10 -1.92
N PRO A 278 10.10 4.38 -2.17
CA PRO A 278 11.47 4.83 -2.43
C PRO A 278 12.32 5.14 -1.19
N TYR A 279 12.32 4.26 -0.17
CA TYR A 279 13.00 4.51 1.11
C TYR A 279 13.72 3.29 1.69
N THR A 280 14.85 3.55 2.35
CA THR A 280 15.73 2.55 3.01
C THR A 280 15.21 2.04 4.35
N ALA A 281 13.99 2.40 4.71
CA ALA A 281 13.36 1.97 5.95
C ALA A 281 11.92 1.51 5.73
N GLY A 282 11.56 0.45 6.46
CA GLY A 282 10.16 0.01 6.60
C GLY A 282 9.50 0.67 7.81
N SER A 283 8.19 0.51 7.93
CA SER A 283 7.42 0.96 9.09
C SER A 283 6.28 0.00 9.38
N GLY A 284 5.93 -0.19 10.64
CA GLY A 284 4.77 -0.99 11.02
C GLY A 284 4.69 -1.22 12.53
N ARG A 285 3.82 -2.13 12.95
CA ARG A 285 3.67 -2.48 14.38
C ARG A 285 4.93 -3.15 14.90
N MET A 286 5.55 -2.51 15.89
CA MET A 286 6.81 -2.97 16.45
C MET A 286 6.72 -4.37 17.03
N ILE A 287 5.60 -4.72 17.67
CA ILE A 287 5.38 -6.04 18.27
C ILE A 287 5.39 -7.19 17.25
N GLU A 288 5.12 -6.93 15.96
CA GLU A 288 5.13 -7.98 14.93
C GLU A 288 6.54 -8.35 14.47
N TYR A 289 7.56 -7.55 14.80
CA TYR A 289 8.95 -7.78 14.40
C TYR A 289 9.79 -8.47 15.49
N PHE A 290 9.29 -8.55 16.72
CA PHE A 290 10.01 -9.13 17.84
C PHE A 290 9.40 -10.44 18.34
N ASN A 291 10.26 -11.40 18.63
CA ASN A 291 9.94 -12.49 19.53
C ASN A 291 10.15 -12.00 20.97
N LEU A 292 9.07 -11.88 21.75
CA LEU A 292 9.16 -11.34 23.11
C LEU A 292 9.98 -12.22 24.07
N ASP A 293 10.11 -13.52 23.78
CA ASP A 293 10.95 -14.44 24.54
C ASP A 293 12.44 -14.31 24.19
N ASN A 294 12.75 -13.66 23.05
CA ASN A 294 14.11 -13.47 22.56
C ASN A 294 14.22 -12.23 21.67
N ILE A 295 14.38 -11.06 22.31
CA ILE A 295 14.48 -9.77 21.61
C ILE A 295 15.81 -9.70 20.83
N SER A 296 15.72 -9.45 19.52
CA SER A 296 16.88 -9.21 18.67
C SER A 296 17.50 -7.83 18.94
N ARG A 297 18.68 -7.81 19.57
CA ARG A 297 19.44 -6.56 19.80
C ARG A 297 19.73 -5.82 18.50
N ALA A 298 20.21 -6.54 17.48
CA ALA A 298 20.58 -5.95 16.20
C ALA A 298 19.40 -5.22 15.53
N LEU A 299 18.20 -5.78 15.63
CA LEU A 299 16.98 -5.11 15.14
C LEU A 299 16.62 -3.90 16.02
N ALA A 300 16.69 -4.04 17.34
CA ALA A 300 16.37 -2.93 18.25
C ALA A 300 17.29 -1.71 18.04
N GLU A 301 18.56 -1.92 17.71
CA GLU A 301 19.54 -0.84 17.46
C GLU A 301 19.21 0.03 16.23
N VAL A 302 18.46 -0.51 15.27
CA VAL A 302 18.07 0.18 14.03
C VAL A 302 16.62 0.63 14.01
N ILE A 303 15.95 0.64 15.17
CA ILE A 303 14.57 1.11 15.30
C ILE A 303 14.50 2.55 15.80
N ARG A 304 13.68 3.34 15.11
CA ARG A 304 13.12 4.60 15.61
C ARG A 304 11.65 4.42 15.98
N ILE A 305 11.24 4.94 17.13
CA ILE A 305 9.84 4.95 17.53
C ILE A 305 9.10 6.00 16.71
N ALA A 306 8.05 5.60 15.99
CA ALA A 306 7.19 6.51 15.24
C ALA A 306 6.01 7.00 16.08
N SER A 307 5.33 6.09 16.77
CA SER A 307 4.19 6.38 17.65
C SER A 307 4.24 5.40 18.81
N CYS A 308 4.11 5.89 20.05
CA CYS A 308 4.18 5.05 21.25
C CYS A 308 3.18 5.54 22.30
N PRO A 309 1.93 5.02 22.28
CA PRO A 309 0.90 5.47 23.21
C PRO A 309 1.26 5.26 24.69
N ALA A 310 2.11 4.28 24.99
CA ALA A 310 2.56 3.97 26.36
C ALA A 310 3.64 4.96 26.86
N PHE A 311 4.50 5.46 25.97
CA PHE A 311 5.65 6.32 26.27
C PHE A 311 5.83 7.37 25.15
N ARG A 312 5.00 8.41 25.15
CA ARG A 312 4.98 9.42 24.07
C ARG A 312 6.29 10.19 23.95
N GLU A 313 7.02 10.34 25.04
CA GLU A 313 8.35 10.96 25.09
C GLU A 313 9.40 10.21 24.24
N TYR A 314 9.14 8.97 23.83
CA TYR A 314 10.02 8.20 22.95
C TYR A 314 9.78 8.46 21.46
N GLU A 315 8.68 9.12 21.09
CA GLU A 315 8.33 9.36 19.69
C GLU A 315 9.39 10.20 18.96
N GLY A 316 9.85 9.68 17.82
CA GLY A 316 10.93 10.26 17.01
C GLY A 316 12.35 9.87 17.43
N ARG A 317 12.53 9.17 18.54
CA ARG A 317 13.85 8.78 19.07
C ARG A 317 14.24 7.36 18.66
N MET A 318 15.54 7.10 18.52
CA MET A 318 16.06 5.74 18.34
C MET A 318 16.00 4.98 19.66
N LEU A 319 15.66 3.69 19.62
CA LEU A 319 15.67 2.84 20.83
C LEU A 319 17.05 2.79 21.50
N LYS A 320 18.13 2.70 20.71
CA LYS A 320 19.50 2.69 21.24
C LYS A 320 19.84 3.97 22.00
N ASP A 321 19.32 5.12 21.57
CA ASP A 321 19.59 6.41 22.21
C ASP A 321 18.81 6.52 23.53
N ILE A 322 17.56 6.02 23.55
CA ILE A 322 16.75 5.94 24.77
C ILE A 322 17.41 4.99 25.79
N ALA A 323 17.84 3.81 25.35
CA ALA A 323 18.49 2.82 26.21
C ALA A 323 19.79 3.36 26.82
N ALA A 324 20.62 4.02 26.00
CA ALA A 324 21.86 4.65 26.47
C ALA A 324 21.61 5.77 27.48
N GLU A 325 20.62 6.64 27.22
CA GLU A 325 20.25 7.75 28.14
C GLU A 325 19.74 7.23 29.49
N GLN A 326 18.92 6.18 29.47
CA GLN A 326 18.34 5.58 30.68
C GLN A 326 19.27 4.57 31.36
N GLN A 327 20.43 4.28 30.76
CA GLN A 327 21.38 3.28 31.25
C GLN A 327 20.75 1.89 31.47
N VAL A 328 19.87 1.49 30.55
CA VAL A 328 19.20 0.18 30.54
C VAL A 328 19.62 -0.63 29.32
N ASP A 329 19.44 -1.94 29.39
CA ASP A 329 19.65 -2.78 28.21
C ASP A 329 18.56 -2.52 27.15
N ILE A 330 18.96 -2.46 25.88
CA ILE A 330 18.02 -2.17 24.77
C ILE A 330 16.98 -3.28 24.60
N CYS A 331 17.32 -4.53 24.92
CA CYS A 331 16.36 -5.64 24.86
C CYS A 331 15.33 -5.51 25.99
N ASP A 332 15.76 -5.15 27.19
CA ASP A 332 14.88 -4.92 28.34
C ASP A 332 13.97 -3.71 28.12
N LEU A 333 14.50 -2.60 27.57
CA LEU A 333 13.71 -1.43 27.17
C LEU A 333 12.65 -1.81 26.13
N THR A 334 13.05 -2.61 25.12
CA THR A 334 12.13 -3.07 24.08
C THR A 334 10.99 -3.90 24.68
N LEU A 335 11.31 -4.85 25.56
CA LEU A 335 10.31 -5.65 26.25
C LEU A 335 9.39 -4.78 27.12
N THR A 336 9.97 -3.82 27.84
CA THR A 336 9.22 -2.84 28.67
C THR A 336 8.22 -2.06 27.84
N ILE A 337 8.64 -1.52 26.68
CA ILE A 337 7.77 -0.79 25.77
C ILE A 337 6.63 -1.70 25.28
N LEU A 338 6.95 -2.90 24.79
CA LEU A 338 5.98 -3.77 24.13
C LEU A 338 4.99 -4.45 25.09
N THR A 339 5.33 -4.57 26.38
CA THR A 339 4.47 -5.19 27.41
C THR A 339 3.72 -4.17 28.27
N ALA A 340 4.06 -2.88 28.18
CA ALA A 340 3.31 -1.82 28.85
C ALA A 340 1.86 -1.73 28.34
N PRO A 341 0.91 -1.18 29.14
CA PRO A 341 -0.44 -0.94 28.66
C PRO A 341 -0.47 -0.10 27.38
N LYS A 342 -1.07 -0.63 26.30
CA LYS A 342 -1.08 -0.06 24.93
C LYS A 342 0.29 -0.05 24.22
N GLY A 343 1.31 -0.69 24.80
CA GLY A 343 2.64 -0.84 24.23
C GLY A 343 2.67 -1.69 22.95
N ASP A 344 1.75 -2.63 22.83
CA ASP A 344 1.52 -3.44 21.63
C ASP A 344 1.05 -2.61 20.43
N ARG A 345 0.57 -1.38 20.64
CA ARG A 345 0.17 -0.43 19.58
C ARG A 345 1.32 0.44 19.08
N THR A 346 2.55 0.22 19.57
CA THR A 346 3.72 0.99 19.16
C THR A 346 4.01 0.76 17.67
N ILE A 347 4.18 1.86 16.93
CA ILE A 347 4.63 1.85 15.53
C ILE A 347 6.10 2.23 15.50
N CYS A 348 6.90 1.45 14.78
CA CYS A 348 8.31 1.71 14.59
C CYS A 348 8.66 1.95 13.12
N ILE A 349 9.82 2.56 12.92
CA ILE A 349 10.53 2.65 11.64
C ILE A 349 11.81 1.83 11.77
N GLN A 350 12.04 0.91 10.84
CA GLN A 350 13.19 0.02 10.83
C GLN A 350 14.10 0.33 9.64
N PHE A 351 15.35 0.75 9.91
CA PHE A 351 16.34 1.08 8.88
C PHE A 351 17.10 -0.19 8.42
N ILE A 352 16.50 -0.93 7.49
CA ILE A 352 16.93 -2.29 7.14
C ILE A 352 17.03 -2.56 5.64
N ILE A 353 16.79 -1.57 4.77
CA ILE A 353 16.75 -1.74 3.31
C ILE A 353 17.94 -0.98 2.71
N ASP A 354 18.59 -1.56 1.70
CA ASP A 354 19.68 -0.90 0.98
C ASP A 354 19.16 -0.02 -0.17
N GLU A 355 19.82 1.10 -0.43
CA GLU A 355 19.44 2.02 -1.51
C GLU A 355 19.63 1.39 -2.89
N GLN A 356 20.63 0.51 -3.06
CA GLN A 356 20.88 -0.19 -4.31
C GLN A 356 19.77 -1.19 -4.62
N ASP A 357 19.17 -1.81 -3.61
CA ASP A 357 18.03 -2.71 -3.79
C ASP A 357 16.79 -1.95 -4.27
N ILE A 358 16.57 -0.72 -3.78
CA ILE A 358 15.50 0.16 -4.27
C ILE A 358 15.74 0.54 -5.73
N ALA A 359 16.98 0.91 -6.07
CA ALA A 359 17.39 1.21 -7.44
C ALA A 359 17.16 0.01 -8.38
N THR A 360 17.52 -1.21 -7.94
CA THR A 360 17.29 -2.45 -8.69
C THR A 360 15.80 -2.71 -8.90
N ASN A 361 14.96 -2.52 -7.88
CA ASN A 361 13.51 -2.62 -8.01
C ASN A 361 12.96 -1.61 -9.01
N LEU A 362 13.34 -0.34 -8.91
CA LEU A 362 12.85 0.71 -9.80
C LEU A 362 13.34 0.50 -11.25
N ALA A 363 14.52 -0.07 -11.46
CA ALA A 363 15.03 -0.44 -12.77
C ALA A 363 14.25 -1.62 -13.39
N HIS A 364 13.60 -2.46 -12.59
CA HIS A 364 12.76 -3.55 -13.08
C HIS A 364 11.56 -3.02 -13.88
N LYS A 365 11.16 -3.78 -14.90
CA LYS A 365 10.10 -3.38 -15.81
C LYS A 365 8.75 -3.41 -15.09
N ASP A 366 7.93 -2.38 -15.28
CA ASP A 366 6.58 -2.32 -14.72
C ASP A 366 6.50 -2.35 -13.16
N MET A 367 7.60 -2.06 -12.46
CA MET A 367 7.57 -1.83 -11.01
C MET A 367 6.74 -0.59 -10.69
N MET A 368 5.57 -0.78 -10.07
CA MET A 368 4.67 0.30 -9.66
C MET A 368 5.16 0.98 -8.38
N VAL A 369 4.49 2.07 -8.02
CA VAL A 369 4.79 2.84 -6.81
C VAL A 369 3.61 2.75 -5.86
N GLY A 370 3.90 2.33 -4.63
CA GLY A 370 2.97 2.34 -3.51
C GLY A 370 3.64 3.06 -2.34
N SER A 371 2.93 3.92 -1.63
CA SER A 371 3.54 4.71 -0.55
C SER A 371 3.78 3.91 0.71
N ASP A 372 2.92 2.92 0.99
CA ASP A 372 2.83 2.19 2.25
C ASP A 372 2.71 3.16 3.46
N GLY A 373 2.12 4.34 3.24
CA GLY A 373 1.93 5.33 4.28
C GLY A 373 1.00 4.81 5.39
N ILE A 374 1.41 4.97 6.66
CA ILE A 374 0.55 4.71 7.83
C ILE A 374 0.08 6.07 8.37
N PRO A 375 -1.20 6.42 8.23
CA PRO A 375 -1.72 7.77 8.53
C PRO A 375 -2.01 7.97 10.03
N ASP A 376 -0.96 7.83 10.85
CA ASP A 376 -0.92 8.31 12.25
C ASP A 376 -0.20 9.66 12.31
N LEU A 377 -0.97 10.74 12.14
CA LEU A 377 -0.47 12.11 12.11
C LEU A 377 -0.12 12.67 13.50
N LYS A 378 -0.36 11.94 14.59
CA LYS A 378 -0.07 12.42 15.96
C LYS A 378 1.37 12.19 16.38
N GLY A 379 2.00 11.13 15.86
CA GLY A 379 3.39 10.77 16.15
C GLY A 379 4.40 11.38 15.16
N LYS A 380 5.49 10.66 14.93
CA LYS A 380 6.55 10.93 13.94
C LYS A 380 6.56 9.83 12.87
N PRO A 381 5.54 9.79 11.98
CA PRO A 381 5.38 8.70 11.03
C PRO A 381 6.53 8.66 10.01
N HIS A 382 6.62 7.55 9.29
CA HIS A 382 7.59 7.37 8.23
C HIS A 382 7.37 8.42 7.11
N PRO A 383 8.43 9.08 6.58
CA PRO A 383 8.29 10.15 5.59
C PRO A 383 7.64 9.71 4.27
N ARG A 384 7.59 8.40 4.00
CA ARG A 384 6.86 7.81 2.84
C ARG A 384 5.39 8.22 2.79
N LEU A 385 4.78 8.53 3.94
CA LEU A 385 3.41 9.05 3.99
C LEU A 385 3.24 10.37 3.22
N PHE A 386 4.29 11.19 3.12
CA PHE A 386 4.21 12.56 2.59
C PHE A 386 5.06 12.82 1.35
N GLY A 387 5.95 11.89 0.97
CA GLY A 387 6.97 12.19 -0.03
C GLY A 387 7.27 11.10 -1.04
N THR A 388 6.49 10.02 -1.10
CA THR A 388 6.76 8.88 -1.99
C THR A 388 6.84 9.32 -3.45
N PHE A 389 5.75 9.90 -4.00
CA PHE A 389 5.67 10.25 -5.42
C PHE A 389 6.63 11.39 -5.79
N PRO A 390 6.72 12.50 -5.03
CA PRO A 390 7.73 13.53 -5.29
C PRO A 390 9.17 13.01 -5.19
N ARG A 391 9.46 12.05 -4.31
CA ARG A 391 10.80 11.47 -4.19
C ARG A 391 11.16 10.62 -5.40
N ILE A 392 10.23 9.86 -5.99
CA ILE A 392 10.46 9.19 -7.28
C ILE A 392 10.88 10.21 -8.34
N LEU A 393 10.11 11.29 -8.49
CA LEU A 393 10.36 12.32 -9.51
C LEU A 393 11.65 13.11 -9.26
N ALA A 394 11.94 13.46 -8.01
CA ALA A 394 13.11 14.25 -7.65
C ALA A 394 14.39 13.43 -7.71
N LYS A 395 14.43 12.32 -6.97
CA LYS A 395 15.64 11.53 -6.79
C LYS A 395 15.84 10.54 -7.94
N TYR A 396 14.86 9.69 -8.21
CA TYR A 396 15.06 8.54 -9.11
C TYR A 396 14.86 8.86 -10.59
N VAL A 397 14.16 9.95 -10.91
CA VAL A 397 14.04 10.46 -12.29
C VAL A 397 15.08 11.54 -12.57
N ARG A 398 15.10 12.63 -11.79
CA ARG A 398 15.90 13.82 -12.11
C ARG A 398 17.37 13.71 -11.67
N GLU A 399 17.64 13.20 -10.47
CA GLU A 399 19.00 13.19 -9.90
C GLU A 399 19.78 11.94 -10.33
N ASP A 400 19.20 10.75 -10.14
CA ASP A 400 19.87 9.46 -10.39
C ASP A 400 19.66 8.94 -11.82
N GLY A 401 18.59 9.39 -12.50
CA GLY A 401 18.29 8.98 -13.88
C GLY A 401 17.93 7.51 -14.06
N ILE A 402 17.44 6.83 -13.00
CA ILE A 402 17.02 5.41 -13.04
C ILE A 402 15.77 5.24 -13.93
N LEU A 403 14.85 6.21 -13.85
CA LEU A 403 13.63 6.24 -14.66
C LEU A 403 13.59 7.50 -15.53
N SER A 404 13.01 7.39 -16.72
CA SER A 404 12.58 8.57 -17.45
C SER A 404 11.30 9.16 -16.82
N LEU A 405 11.09 10.47 -16.97
CA LEU A 405 9.87 11.12 -16.45
C LEU A 405 8.58 10.49 -17.01
N PRO A 406 8.44 10.24 -18.34
CA PRO A 406 7.26 9.56 -18.87
C PRO A 406 7.01 8.17 -18.28
N GLU A 407 8.07 7.39 -18.08
CA GLU A 407 7.95 6.03 -17.55
C GLU A 407 7.55 6.05 -16.06
N ALA A 408 8.12 6.96 -15.28
CA ALA A 408 7.70 7.17 -13.89
C ALA A 408 6.21 7.57 -13.82
N VAL A 409 5.77 8.52 -14.65
CA VAL A 409 4.34 8.89 -14.70
C VAL A 409 3.48 7.71 -15.11
N ARG A 410 3.85 6.93 -16.13
CA ARG A 410 3.11 5.73 -16.56
C ARG A 410 2.92 4.74 -15.40
N ARG A 411 4.00 4.44 -14.67
CA ARG A 411 3.98 3.51 -13.53
C ARG A 411 3.08 3.98 -12.39
N MET A 412 3.06 5.28 -12.13
CA MET A 412 2.23 5.90 -11.08
C MET A 412 0.80 6.24 -11.55
N THR A 413 0.43 5.97 -12.81
CA THR A 413 -0.87 6.33 -13.39
C THR A 413 -1.47 5.18 -14.19
N SER A 414 -1.29 5.13 -15.51
CA SER A 414 -1.99 4.19 -16.40
C SER A 414 -1.67 2.72 -16.12
N LEU A 415 -0.43 2.39 -15.74
CA LEU A 415 -0.07 1.03 -15.36
C LEU A 415 -0.83 0.62 -14.09
N SER A 416 -0.82 1.49 -13.07
CA SER A 416 -1.56 1.28 -11.82
C SER A 416 -3.07 1.15 -12.08
N ALA A 417 -3.64 2.03 -12.91
CA ALA A 417 -5.05 1.96 -13.30
C ALA A 417 -5.37 0.64 -14.01
N GLN A 418 -4.53 0.21 -14.95
CA GLN A 418 -4.72 -1.03 -15.70
C GLN A 418 -4.66 -2.25 -14.78
N VAL A 419 -3.67 -2.33 -13.90
CA VAL A 419 -3.48 -3.48 -13.01
C VAL A 419 -4.64 -3.64 -12.04
N PHE A 420 -5.10 -2.53 -11.44
CA PHE A 420 -6.19 -2.53 -10.46
C PHE A 420 -7.60 -2.39 -11.04
N GLY A 421 -7.75 -2.44 -12.37
CA GLY A 421 -9.06 -2.37 -13.04
C GLY A 421 -9.78 -1.02 -12.89
N ILE A 422 -9.02 0.08 -12.81
CA ILE A 422 -9.55 1.43 -12.58
C ILE A 422 -9.95 2.06 -13.91
N GLU A 423 -11.19 1.79 -14.34
CA GLU A 423 -11.67 2.24 -15.64
C GLU A 423 -11.82 3.76 -15.75
N GLY A 424 -11.40 4.30 -16.90
CA GLY A 424 -11.55 5.72 -17.22
C GLY A 424 -10.69 6.67 -16.38
N ARG A 425 -9.64 6.18 -15.71
CA ARG A 425 -8.65 6.97 -14.94
C ARG A 425 -7.21 6.64 -15.37
N GLY A 426 -6.25 7.40 -14.85
CA GLY A 426 -4.82 7.15 -15.07
C GLY A 426 -4.27 7.57 -16.44
N GLN A 427 -5.06 8.26 -17.26
CA GLN A 427 -4.62 8.81 -18.56
C GLN A 427 -5.24 10.18 -18.83
N ILE A 428 -4.50 11.07 -19.50
CA ILE A 428 -5.07 12.31 -20.06
C ILE A 428 -5.66 11.99 -21.43
N LYS A 429 -6.94 11.60 -21.43
CA LYS A 429 -7.66 11.13 -22.62
C LYS A 429 -9.10 11.60 -22.60
N GLU A 430 -9.63 12.00 -23.75
CA GLU A 430 -11.03 12.41 -23.87
C GLU A 430 -11.99 11.32 -23.37
N GLY A 431 -12.99 11.72 -22.58
CA GLY A 431 -13.95 10.85 -21.89
C GLY A 431 -13.48 10.34 -20.52
N TYR A 432 -12.19 10.46 -20.18
CA TYR A 432 -11.67 9.99 -18.87
C TYR A 432 -12.01 11.01 -17.78
N TRP A 433 -12.01 10.56 -16.52
CA TRP A 433 -12.11 11.45 -15.37
C TRP A 433 -10.93 12.41 -15.31
N ALA A 434 -11.20 13.66 -14.94
CA ALA A 434 -10.19 14.71 -14.84
C ALA A 434 -9.44 14.66 -13.50
N ASP A 435 -8.83 13.51 -13.18
CA ASP A 435 -7.81 13.43 -12.13
C ASP A 435 -6.47 13.89 -12.72
N LEU A 436 -6.00 15.10 -12.38
CA LEU A 436 -4.89 15.78 -13.06
C LEU A 436 -3.92 16.48 -12.09
#